data_AF-A0A1Q6F2D7-F1
#
_entry.id   AF-A0A1Q6F2D7-F1
#
_cell.length_a   1.000
_cell.length_b   1.000
_cell.length_c   1.000
_cell.angle_alpha   90.00
_cell.angle_beta   90.00
_cell.angle_gamma   90.00
#
_symmetry.space_group_name_H-M   'P 1'
#
loop_
_entity.id
_entity.type
_entity.pdbx_description
1 polymer ?
#
loop_
_entity_poly.entity_id
_entity_poly.type
_entity_poly.pdbx_seq_one_letter_code
_entity_poly.pdbx_strand_id
1 'polypeptide(L)' 'MTHIMIEDNTPEGKWLLELIRGHKSVTVMDEKKKKGFREAVAECNGRPAAEFFDEMSRQAKEHFDHA' A
#
# COMPACT_ATOMS: atom_id res chain seq x y z
N MET A 1 -12.47 23.87 5.47
CA MET A 1 -12.20 22.53 6.02
C MET A 1 -11.15 22.69 7.09
N THR A 2 -11.38 22.13 8.27
CA THR A 2 -10.48 22.27 9.42
C THR A 2 -10.06 20.88 9.85
N HIS A 3 -8.78 20.70 10.16
CA HIS A 3 -8.23 19.42 10.59
C HIS A 3 -8.00 19.43 12.11
N ILE A 4 -8.41 18.36 12.77
CA ILE A 4 -8.19 18.13 14.20
C ILE A 4 -7.40 16.84 14.31
N MET A 5 -6.31 16.86 15.08
CA MET A 5 -5.51 15.67 15.38
C MET A 5 -5.97 15.10 16.72
N ILE A 6 -6.23 13.80 16.76
CA ILE A 6 -6.62 13.07 17.97
C ILE A 6 -5.59 11.96 18.19
N GLU A 7 -4.98 11.94 19.37
CA GLU A 7 -4.08 10.86 19.79
C GLU A 7 -4.87 9.64 20.24
N ASP A 8 -5.05 8.66 19.35
CA ASP A 8 -5.83 7.44 19.59
C ASP A 8 -5.12 6.37 20.45
N ASN A 9 -3.94 6.68 20.97
CA ASN A 9 -3.20 5.82 21.90
C ASN A 9 -3.59 6.06 23.38
N THR A 10 -4.35 7.12 23.66
CA THR A 10 -4.88 7.43 25.01
C THR A 10 -6.32 6.90 25.19
N PRO A 11 -6.76 6.56 26.41
CA PRO A 11 -8.15 6.23 26.69
C PRO A 11 -9.13 7.32 26.24
N GLU A 12 -8.80 8.58 26.52
CA GLU A 12 -9.60 9.76 26.20
C GLU A 12 -9.71 9.97 24.69
N GLY A 13 -8.59 9.83 23.97
CA GLY A 13 -8.56 9.95 22.51
C GLY A 13 -9.37 8.85 21.82
N LYS A 14 -9.30 7.60 22.29
CA LYS A 14 -10.13 6.49 21.78
C LYS A 14 -11.61 6.77 22.01
N TRP A 15 -11.98 7.16 23.22
CA TRP A 15 -13.36 7.49 23.56
C TRP A 15 -13.92 8.61 22.66
N LEU A 16 -13.15 9.69 22.48
CA LEU A 16 -13.53 10.80 21.63
C LEU A 16 -13.71 10.36 20.17
N LEU A 17 -12.79 9.56 19.65
CA LEU A 17 -12.86 9.05 18.28
C LEU A 17 -14.10 8.17 18.08
N GLU A 18 -14.39 7.25 19.00
CA GLU A 18 -15.58 6.40 18.93
C GLU A 18 -16.89 7.19 18.98
N LEU A 19 -16.92 8.28 19.76
CA LEU A 19 -18.07 9.16 19.88
C LEU A 19 -18.38 9.89 18.57
N ILE A 20 -17.35 10.40 17.88
CA ILE A 20 -17.55 11.28 16.72
C ILE A 20 -17.45 10.58 15.37
N ARG A 21 -16.86 9.37 15.28
CA ARG A 21 -16.61 8.67 14.00
C ARG A 21 -17.85 8.40 13.16
N GLY A 22 -19.02 8.28 13.79
CA GLY A 22 -20.29 8.00 13.11
C GLY A 22 -21.03 9.26 12.63
N HIS A 23 -20.51 10.46 12.93
CA HIS A 23 -21.21 11.69 12.61
C HIS A 23 -21.02 12.09 11.14
N LYS A 24 -22.10 12.53 10.49
CA LYS A 24 -22.13 12.91 9.05
C LYS A 24 -21.13 14.01 8.64
N SER A 25 -20.71 14.83 9.60
CA SER A 25 -19.75 15.93 9.38
C SER A 25 -18.31 15.55 9.73
N VAL A 26 -18.05 14.28 10.05
CA VAL A 26 -16.72 13.79 10.44
C VAL A 26 -16.17 12.90 9.34
N THR A 27 -14.90 13.09 9.01
CA THR A 27 -14.17 12.23 8.08
C THR A 27 -12.87 11.83 8.75
N VAL A 28 -12.68 10.53 8.99
CA VAL A 28 -11.44 9.99 9.57
C VAL A 28 -10.45 9.79 8.44
N MET A 29 -9.34 10.54 8.49
CA MET A 29 -8.23 10.40 7.56
C MET A 29 -7.24 9.40 8.15
N ASP A 30 -7.30 8.15 7.69
CA ASP A 30 -6.35 7.11 8.12
C ASP A 30 -5.04 7.26 7.34
N GLU A 31 -4.02 7.84 7.99
CA GLU A 31 -2.66 7.97 7.42
C GLU A 31 -1.97 6.60 7.24
N LYS A 32 -2.48 5.54 7.88
CA LYS A 32 -1.99 4.15 7.73
C LYS A 32 -2.65 3.40 6.59
N LYS A 33 -3.43 4.06 5.72
CA LYS A 33 -3.55 3.60 4.34
C LYS A 33 -2.21 3.75 3.62
N LYS A 34 -1.20 2.99 4.08
CA LYS A 34 -0.09 2.57 3.23
C LYS A 34 -0.76 1.96 2.02
N LYS A 35 -0.54 2.56 0.84
CA LYS A 35 -0.93 1.99 -0.45
C LYS A 35 -0.74 0.49 -0.34
N GLY A 36 -1.82 -0.27 -0.54
CA GLY A 36 -1.73 -1.72 -0.39
C GLY A 36 -0.60 -2.21 -1.28
N PHE A 37 0.15 -3.24 -0.86
CA PHE A 37 1.26 -3.79 -1.67
C PHE A 37 0.85 -3.98 -3.14
N ARG A 38 -0.41 -4.38 -3.39
CA ARG A 38 -1.02 -4.49 -4.72
C ARG A 38 -1.12 -3.17 -5.50
N GLU A 39 -1.47 -2.07 -4.85
CA GLU A 39 -1.49 -0.73 -5.47
C GLU A 39 -0.08 -0.26 -5.80
N ALA A 40 0.88 -0.48 -4.90
CA ALA A 40 2.28 -0.14 -5.15
C ALA A 40 2.87 -0.96 -6.31
N VAL A 41 2.54 -2.24 -6.40
CA VAL A 41 2.92 -3.11 -7.54
C VAL A 41 2.30 -2.61 -8.84
N ALA A 42 1.03 -2.22 -8.84
CA ALA A 42 0.35 -1.72 -10.04
C ALA A 42 0.95 -0.39 -10.55
N GLU A 43 1.27 0.55 -9.67
CA GLU A 43 1.87 1.85 -10.03
C GLU A 43 3.29 1.70 -10.61
N CYS A 44 4.04 0.70 -10.15
CA CYS A 44 5.39 0.42 -10.62
C CYS A 44 5.47 -0.53 -11.83
N ASN A 45 4.34 -0.92 -12.43
CA ASN A 45 4.27 -1.98 -13.45
C ASN A 45 4.97 -3.28 -13.00
N GLY A 46 4.86 -3.62 -11.71
CA GLY A 46 5.51 -4.79 -11.15
C GLY A 46 4.99 -6.06 -11.81
N ARG A 47 5.92 -6.88 -12.32
CA ARG A 47 5.61 -8.18 -12.92
C ARG A 47 5.95 -9.32 -11.93
N PRO A 48 5.29 -10.48 -12.05
CA PRO A 48 5.66 -11.67 -11.28
C PRO A 48 7.14 -12.02 -11.45
N ALA A 49 7.80 -12.42 -10.36
CA ALA A 49 9.21 -12.80 -10.40
C ALA A 49 9.49 -13.98 -11.36
N ALA A 50 8.52 -14.88 -11.55
CA ALA A 50 8.62 -15.97 -12.51
C ALA A 50 8.89 -15.47 -13.94
N GLU A 51 8.20 -14.42 -14.38
CA GLU A 51 8.42 -13.84 -15.72
C GLU A 51 9.83 -13.29 -15.89
N PHE A 52 10.42 -12.73 -14.82
CA PHE A 52 11.81 -12.28 -14.83
C PHE A 52 12.77 -13.45 -14.98
N PHE A 53 12.58 -14.54 -14.23
CA PHE A 53 13.44 -15.71 -14.32
C PHE A 53 13.31 -16.45 -15.65
N ASP A 54 12.10 -16.54 -16.20
CA ASP A 54 11.86 -17.14 -17.52
C ASP A 54 12.58 -16.34 -18.62
N GLU A 55 12.48 -15.01 -18.57
CA GLU A 55 13.14 -14.12 -19.53
C GLU A 55 14.67 -14.18 -19.43
N MET A 56 15.21 -14.16 -18.21
CA MET A 56 16.65 -14.32 -17.98
C MET A 56 17.16 -15.67 -18.50
N SER A 57 16.41 -16.74 -18.25
CA SER A 57 16.76 -18.09 -18.71
C SER A 57 16.73 -18.18 -20.24
N ARG A 58 15.73 -17.56 -20.88
CA ARG A 58 15.62 -17.46 -22.35
C ARG A 58 16.82 -16.74 -22.95
N GLN A 59 17.17 -15.56 -22.41
CA GLN A 59 18.32 -14.78 -22.88
C GLN A 59 19.64 -15.53 -22.72
N ALA A 60 19.85 -16.19 -21.57
CA ALA A 60 21.05 -17.00 -21.35
C ALA A 60 21.13 -18.12 -22.40
N LYS A 61 20.02 -18.82 -22.65
CA LYS A 61 19.97 -19.87 -23.66
C LYS A 61 20.31 -19.35 -25.06
N GLU A 62 19.74 -18.23 -25.46
CA GLU A 62 20.00 -17.61 -26.78
C GLU A 62 21.46 -17.17 -26.95
N HIS A 63 22.06 -16.62 -25.90
CA HIS A 63 23.44 -16.12 -25.94
C HIS A 63 24.50 -17.21 -25.83
N PHE A 64 24.21 -18.33 -25.17
CA PHE A 64 25.20 -19.38 -24.90
C PHE A 64 25.02 -20.66 -25.74
N ASP A 65 23.87 -20.91 -26.38
CA ASP A 65 23.68 -22.05 -27.31
C ASP A 65 24.28 -21.81 -28.71
N HIS A 66 24.86 -20.64 -28.98
CA HIS A 66 25.58 -20.31 -30.23
C HIS A 66 27.11 -20.44 -30.13
N ALA A 67 27.64 -21.10 -29.09
CA ALA A 67 29.08 -21.36 -28.88
C ALA A 67 29.49 -22.80 -29.22
#